data_AF-A0AAV2YL39-F1
#
_entry.id   AF-A0AAV2YL39-F1
#
_cell.length_a   1.000
_cell.length_b   1.000
_cell.length_c   1.000
_cell.angle_alpha   90.00
_cell.angle_beta   90.00
_cell.angle_gamma   90.00
#
_symmetry.space_group_name_H-M   'P 1'
#
loop_
_entity.id
_entity.type
_entity.pdbx_description
1 polymer ?
#
loop_
_entity_poly.entity_id
_entity_poly.type
_entity_poly.pdbx_seq_one_letter_code
_entity_poly.pdbx_strand_id
1 'polypeptide(L)' 'MSQHTEAVNQEALQALCKRFSVAVGKAIAIRYVMGDAEHAQYAAVEASFGNTEYLMCFYHPRASTGCEQRVMH' A
#
# COMPACT_ATOMS: atom_id res chain seq x y z
N MET A 1 12.32 3.91 -9.31
CA MET A 1 11.46 4.77 -8.47
C MET A 1 11.28 4.04 -7.15
N SER A 2 11.97 4.40 -6.07
CA SER A 2 12.08 3.44 -4.93
C SER A 2 12.41 4.02 -3.54
N GLN A 3 12.19 5.32 -3.28
CA GLN A 3 12.32 5.84 -1.90
C GLN A 3 11.41 7.05 -1.65
N HIS A 4 11.33 7.97 -2.61
CA HIS A 4 10.40 9.10 -2.54
C HIS A 4 8.93 8.63 -2.47
N THR A 5 8.55 7.63 -3.28
CA THR A 5 7.20 7.04 -3.26
C THR A 5 6.88 6.38 -1.92
N GLU A 6 7.86 5.69 -1.32
CA GLU A 6 7.72 5.06 -0.01
C GLU A 6 7.48 6.10 1.09
N ALA A 7 8.28 7.17 1.11
CA ALA A 7 8.13 8.25 2.08
C ALA A 7 6.75 8.93 1.99
N VAL A 8 6.29 9.25 0.78
CA VAL A 8 4.97 9.84 0.57
C VAL A 8 3.86 8.91 1.03
N ASN A 9 3.95 7.61 0.70
CA ASN A 9 2.98 6.62 1.14
C ASN A 9 2.97 6.49 2.67
N GLN A 10 4.15 6.44 3.29
CA GLN A 10 4.29 6.34 4.73
C GLN A 10 3.70 7.56 5.45
N GLU A 11 3.99 8.78 4.97
CA GLU A 11 3.39 10.00 5.52
C GLU A 11 1.87 9.99 5.44
N ALA A 12 1.31 9.57 4.31
CA ALA A 12 -0.14 9.47 4.12
C ALA A 12 -0.78 8.45 5.08
N LEU A 13 -0.18 7.27 5.22
CA LEU A 13 -0.68 6.22 6.12
C LEU A 13 -0.57 6.63 7.59
N GLN A 14 0.52 7.29 7.99
CA GLN A 14 0.65 7.83 9.35
C GLN A 14 -0.37 8.92 9.65
N ALA A 15 -0.62 9.82 8.70
CA ALA A 15 -1.66 10.84 8.82
C ALA A 15 -3.05 10.22 9.00
N LEU A 16 -3.33 9.12 8.29
CA LEU A 16 -4.56 8.34 8.46
C LEU A 16 -4.65 7.74 9.87
N CYS A 17 -3.59 7.06 10.36
CA CYS A 17 -3.55 6.50 11.71
C CYS A 17 -3.85 7.57 12.78
N LYS A 18 -3.25 8.76 12.63
CA LYS A 18 -3.47 9.89 13.55
C LYS A 18 -4.92 10.38 13.52
N ARG A 19 -5.49 10.59 12.33
CA ARG A 19 -6.88 11.05 12.18
C ARG A 19 -7.88 10.03 12.72
N PHE A 20 -7.66 8.74 12.46
CA PHE A 20 -8.50 7.66 12.99
C PHE A 20 -8.45 7.66 14.52
N SER A 21 -7.25 7.77 15.11
CA SER A 21 -7.07 7.77 16.56
C SER A 21 -7.76 8.96 17.22
N VAL A 22 -7.70 10.14 16.61
CA VAL A 22 -8.42 11.34 17.09
C VAL A 22 -9.93 11.15 17.02
N ALA A 23 -10.45 10.56 15.94
CA ALA A 23 -11.89 10.39 15.75
C ALA A 23 -12.51 9.26 16.58
N VAL A 24 -11.78 8.16 16.77
CA VAL A 24 -12.29 6.91 17.38
C VAL A 24 -11.77 6.70 18.80
N GLY A 25 -10.68 7.36 19.19
CA GLY A 25 -10.02 7.17 20.48
C GLY A 25 -9.30 5.84 20.61
N LYS A 26 -9.05 5.13 19.50
CA LYS A 26 -8.39 3.81 19.44
C LYS A 26 -7.34 3.79 18.35
N ALA A 27 -6.31 2.97 18.52
CA ALA A 27 -5.35 2.68 17.47
C ALA A 27 -6.01 1.90 16.33
N ILE A 28 -5.60 2.18 15.10
CA ILE A 28 -6.05 1.42 13.93
C ILE A 28 -5.33 0.07 13.92
N ALA A 29 -6.09 -1.02 13.79
CA ALA A 29 -5.54 -2.37 13.68
C ALA A 29 -6.00 -2.94 12.34
N ILE A 30 -5.04 -3.17 11.44
CA ILE A 30 -5.30 -3.73 10.12
C ILE A 30 -4.76 -5.16 10.12
N ARG A 31 -5.55 -6.10 9.61
CA ARG A 31 -5.16 -7.50 9.48
C ARG A 31 -4.71 -7.86 8.07
N TYR A 32 -5.38 -7.30 7.07
CA TYR A 32 -5.12 -7.55 5.66
C TYR A 32 -4.96 -6.23 4.93
N VAL A 33 -3.93 -6.13 4.10
CA VAL A 33 -3.70 -5.00 3.21
C VAL A 33 -3.59 -5.53 1.79
N MET A 34 -4.24 -4.88 0.84
CA MET A 34 -4.11 -5.22 -0.58
C MET A 34 -3.35 -4.10 -1.29
N GLY A 35 -2.35 -4.45 -2.10
CA GLY A 35 -1.59 -3.48 -2.87
C GLY A 35 -0.85 -4.09 -4.04
N ASP A 36 -0.17 -3.25 -4.81
CA ASP A 36 0.65 -3.69 -5.93
C ASP A 36 1.83 -4.56 -5.48
N ALA A 37 2.43 -5.27 -6.42
CA ALA A 37 3.74 -5.91 -6.27
C ALA A 37 4.88 -4.87 -6.22
N GLU A 38 4.64 -3.72 -5.59
CA GLU A 38 5.59 -2.62 -5.44
C GLU A 38 6.17 -2.64 -4.02
N HIS A 39 7.50 -2.74 -3.92
CA HIS A 39 8.21 -2.84 -2.64
C HIS A 39 7.99 -1.61 -1.74
N ALA A 40 7.89 -0.42 -2.34
CA ALA A 40 7.65 0.83 -1.62
C ALA A 40 6.27 0.86 -0.93
N GLN A 41 5.26 0.19 -1.49
CA GLN A 41 3.93 0.10 -0.85
C GLN A 41 3.98 -0.87 0.34
N TYR A 42 4.61 -2.02 0.16
CA TYR A 42 4.81 -3.00 1.23
C TYR A 42 5.55 -2.38 2.42
N ALA A 43 6.70 -1.74 2.18
CA ALA A 43 7.52 -1.14 3.25
C ALA A 43 6.78 -0.03 4.01
N ALA A 44 6.06 0.84 3.30
CA ALA A 44 5.25 1.89 3.94
C ALA A 44 4.12 1.32 4.81
N VAL A 45 3.49 0.22 4.38
CA VAL A 45 2.44 -0.48 5.12
C VAL A 45 2.99 -1.15 6.37
N GLU A 46 4.09 -1.89 6.24
CA GLU A 46 4.78 -2.53 7.37
C GLU A 46 5.17 -1.50 8.43
N ALA A 47 5.73 -0.36 8.00
CA ALA A 47 6.13 0.72 8.89
C ALA A 47 4.96 1.45 9.58
N SER A 48 3.77 1.45 8.96
CA SER A 48 2.63 2.26 9.44
C SER A 48 1.65 1.47 10.31
N PHE A 49 1.45 0.18 10.02
CA PHE A 49 0.45 -0.65 10.71
C PHE A 49 1.08 -1.78 11.51
N GLY A 50 2.28 -2.24 11.13
CA GLY A 50 2.90 -3.44 11.67
C GLY A 50 2.10 -4.72 11.36
N ASN A 51 2.77 -5.87 11.44
CA ASN A 51 2.20 -7.23 11.47
C ASN A 51 0.90 -7.45 10.66
N THR A 52 0.92 -7.06 9.39
CA THR A 52 -0.22 -7.11 8.45
C THR A 52 0.04 -8.17 7.39
N GLU A 53 -1.00 -8.92 7.01
CA GLU A 53 -0.92 -9.80 5.84
C GLU A 53 -1.08 -8.97 4.57
N TYR A 54 0.03 -8.78 3.84
CA TYR A 54 0.03 -8.05 2.57
C TYR A 54 -0.34 -9.01 1.42
N LEU A 55 -1.51 -8.77 0.83
CA LEU A 55 -2.07 -9.54 -0.27
C LEU A 55 -1.79 -8.78 -1.58
N MET A 56 -1.12 -9.42 -2.54
CA MET A 56 -0.96 -8.84 -3.88
C MET A 56 -2.32 -8.71 -4.57
N CYS A 57 -2.62 -7.52 -5.10
CA CYS A 57 -3.77 -7.30 -5.97
C CYS A 57 -3.57 -8.04 -7.30
N PHE A 58 -4.39 -9.05 -7.59
CA PHE A 58 -4.37 -9.75 -8.89
C PHE A 58 -5.10 -8.99 -10.02
N TYR A 59 -5.89 -7.97 -9.68
CA TYR A 59 -6.70 -7.20 -10.62
C TYR A 59 -6.44 -5.70 -10.46
N HIS A 60 -5.31 -5.24 -10.98
CA HIS A 60 -5.22 -3.84 -11.38
C HIS A 60 -5.63 -3.77 -12.85
N PRO A 61 -6.78 -3.17 -13.20
CA PRO A 61 -6.99 -2.74 -14.56
C PRO A 61 -5.88 -1.73 -14.85
N ARG A 62 -4.86 -2.20 -15.56
CA ARG A 62 -3.75 -1.38 -16.02
C ARG A 62 -4.38 -0.28 -16.86
N ALA A 63 -4.46 0.93 -16.31
CA ALA A 63 -4.67 2.13 -17.12
C ALA A 63 -3.39 2.40 -17.93
N SER A 64 -2.95 1.42 -18.72
CA SER A 64 -1.98 1.60 -19.78
C SER A 64 -2.75 1.52 -21.09
N THR A 65 -3.19 2.67 -21.58
CA THR A 65 -3.17 2.89 -23.02
C THR A 65 -1.76 2.56 -23.51
N GLY A 66 -1.63 1.44 -24.23
CA GLY A 66 -0.47 1.09 -25.04
C GLY A 66 0.73 0.49 -24.31
N CYS A 67 0.71 -0.81 -24.01
CA CYS A 67 1.91 -1.64 -24.22
C CYS A 67 1.53 -3.11 -24.28
N GLU A 68 1.87 -3.71 -25.42
CA GLU A 68 1.63 -5.06 -25.90
C GLU A 68 1.81 -6.15 -24.81
N GLN A 69 0.76 -6.96 -24.63
CA GLN A 69 0.81 -8.20 -23.87
C GLN A 69 1.69 -9.19 -24.64
N ARG A 70 2.94 -9.38 -24.19
CA ARG A 70 3.72 -10.55 -24.61
C ARG A 70 3.41 -11.70 -23.66
N VAL A 71 2.52 -12.58 -24.10
CA VAL A 71 2.27 -13.90 -23.52
C VAL A 71 3.59 -14.68 -23.58
N MET A 72 4.12 -15.08 -22.43
CA MET A 72 5.21 -16.07 -22.35
C MET A 72 4.56 -17.46 -22.24
N HIS A 73 4.79 -18.29 -23.26
CA HIS A 73 4.64 -19.74 -23.22
C HIS A 73 5.80 -20.37 -22.46
#